data_AF-A0A958CRU1-F1
#
_entry.id   AF-A0A958CRU1-F1
#
_cell.length_a   1.000
_cell.length_b   1.000
_cell.length_c   1.000
_cell.angle_alpha   90.00
_cell.angle_beta   90.00
_cell.angle_gamma   90.00
#
_symmetry.space_group_name_H-M   'P 1'
#
loop_
_entity.id
_entity.type
_entity.pdbx_description
1 polymer ?
#
loop_
_entity_poly.entity_id
_entity_poly.type
_entity_poly.pdbx_seq_one_letter_code
_entity_poly.pdbx_strand_id
1 'polypeptide(L)'
;FDPSNDDMPYDLATDPVWTVGGGASRLAIDLAWPTTDYTNTGNEQDDASAVSLDALAGTPVGDGSYTVTSNVPVPPVAADGSGMAGIEGHPAVNIGSEAEPNEQRIAFTNAHQFFSVNEPDGQPVPRRTSAELTSCLDCHQTLSIHGSNRTDDLQVCVACHNPRNTDRQVREIASNPPTDGKDEESIDFKTMVHAIHAASVRENVLQIVGFGGFSTHVYAEPFPGDISNCLSCHTDDGFTLPLPDGVLGTTINTGDDHFSPLDDTVVTPITAVCSSCHDGQTAAAHMTDNGGSFDTSQAAIDSGEVVETCNVCHASGRISDVAVQHNVHAKPIQ
;
A
#
# COMPACT_ATOMS: atom_id res chain seq x y z
N PHE A 1 -17.38 12.74 -14.36
CA PHE A 1 -18.39 13.41 -15.18
C PHE A 1 -18.90 14.61 -14.41
N ASP A 2 -19.15 15.72 -15.10
CA ASP A 2 -19.62 16.96 -14.51
C ASP A 2 -21.16 16.93 -14.36
N PRO A 3 -21.69 16.78 -13.13
CA PRO A 3 -23.13 16.73 -12.91
C PRO A 3 -23.82 18.07 -13.17
N SER A 4 -23.06 19.16 -13.33
CA SER A 4 -23.58 20.49 -13.68
C SER A 4 -23.67 20.74 -15.20
N ASN A 5 -23.11 19.84 -16.01
CA ASN A 5 -23.02 19.96 -17.46
C ASN A 5 -23.43 18.66 -18.17
N ASP A 6 -24.65 18.17 -17.90
CA ASP A 6 -25.25 16.97 -18.50
C ASP A 6 -24.34 15.71 -18.42
N ASP A 7 -23.59 15.57 -17.33
CA ASP A 7 -22.63 14.48 -17.10
C ASP A 7 -21.56 14.34 -18.20
N MET A 8 -21.21 15.45 -18.87
CA MET A 8 -20.08 15.48 -19.80
C MET A 8 -18.74 15.24 -19.06
N PRO A 9 -17.70 14.71 -19.73
CA PRO A 9 -16.37 14.64 -19.15
C PRO A 9 -15.87 16.03 -18.74
N TYR A 10 -15.16 16.11 -17.61
CA TYR A 10 -14.51 17.36 -17.20
C TYR A 10 -13.37 17.72 -18.18
N ASP A 11 -13.25 19.00 -18.49
CA ASP A 11 -12.08 19.59 -19.13
C ASP A 11 -11.09 20.04 -18.06
N LEU A 12 -9.98 19.30 -17.92
CA LEU A 12 -8.95 19.59 -16.90
C LEU A 12 -8.30 20.97 -17.06
N ALA A 13 -8.33 21.56 -18.25
CA ALA A 13 -7.69 22.85 -18.52
C ALA A 13 -8.60 24.06 -18.23
N THR A 14 -9.92 23.88 -18.29
CA THR A 14 -10.86 25.00 -18.19
C THR A 14 -11.85 24.89 -17.05
N ASP A 15 -12.16 23.68 -16.58
CA ASP A 15 -13.20 23.53 -15.57
C ASP A 15 -12.70 24.05 -14.21
N PRO A 16 -13.49 24.89 -13.52
CA PRO A 16 -13.08 25.52 -12.27
C PRO A 16 -12.60 24.52 -11.23
N VAL A 17 -13.23 23.34 -11.18
CA VAL A 17 -12.92 22.31 -10.17
C VAL A 17 -11.52 21.69 -10.32
N TRP A 18 -10.85 21.90 -11.45
CA TRP A 18 -9.48 21.43 -11.74
C TRP A 18 -8.46 22.55 -11.86
N THR A 19 -8.91 23.81 -11.97
CA THR A 19 -8.06 24.98 -12.18
C THR A 19 -7.87 25.84 -10.93
N VAL A 20 -8.41 25.40 -9.78
CA VAL A 20 -8.18 26.07 -8.49
C VAL A 20 -6.70 25.99 -8.10
N GLY A 21 -6.10 27.14 -7.81
CA GLY A 21 -4.69 27.23 -7.43
C GLY A 21 -4.37 26.65 -6.05
N GLY A 22 -3.07 26.59 -5.71
CA GLY A 22 -2.61 26.27 -4.35
C GLY A 22 -2.76 24.81 -3.92
N GLY A 23 -2.94 23.87 -4.87
CA GLY A 23 -3.10 22.44 -4.57
C GLY A 23 -4.46 22.09 -3.97
N ALA A 24 -5.47 22.94 -4.19
CA ALA A 24 -6.86 22.65 -3.84
C ALA A 24 -7.39 21.46 -4.66
N SER A 25 -7.04 21.40 -5.94
CA SER A 25 -7.27 20.25 -6.83
C SER A 25 -5.96 19.48 -7.01
N ARG A 26 -6.07 18.17 -7.18
CA ARG A 26 -4.95 17.31 -7.49
C ARG A 26 -5.40 16.17 -8.38
N LEU A 27 -4.65 15.89 -9.44
CA LEU A 27 -4.80 14.68 -10.25
C LEU A 27 -3.39 14.19 -10.57
N ALA A 28 -3.07 12.97 -10.16
CA ALA A 28 -1.75 12.41 -10.35
C ALA A 28 -1.81 11.02 -10.99
N ILE A 29 -0.77 10.71 -11.75
CA ILE A 29 -0.49 9.37 -12.27
C ILE A 29 0.65 8.79 -11.44
N ASP A 30 0.34 7.78 -10.63
CA ASP A 30 1.31 7.06 -9.82
C ASP A 30 1.83 5.85 -10.61
N LEU A 31 3.15 5.70 -10.72
CA LEU A 31 3.82 4.61 -11.42
C LEU A 31 4.58 3.72 -10.43
N ALA A 32 4.32 2.42 -10.47
CA ALA A 32 4.95 1.45 -9.55
C ALA A 32 5.42 0.17 -10.26
N TRP A 33 6.52 -0.42 -9.76
CA TRP A 33 7.13 -1.63 -10.34
C TRP A 33 8.02 -2.41 -9.35
N PRO A 34 8.33 -3.68 -9.65
CA PRO A 34 7.60 -4.57 -10.58
C PRO A 34 6.26 -5.05 -9.99
N THR A 35 5.35 -5.58 -10.81
CA THR A 35 4.08 -6.14 -10.32
C THR A 35 4.24 -7.47 -9.57
N THR A 36 5.40 -8.12 -9.65
CA THR A 36 5.72 -9.31 -8.82
C THR A 36 5.70 -8.93 -7.34
N ASP A 37 6.42 -7.88 -6.95
CA ASP A 37 6.20 -7.12 -5.74
C ASP A 37 6.85 -5.75 -5.87
N TYR A 38 6.14 -4.70 -5.46
CA TYR A 38 6.62 -3.34 -5.70
C TYR A 38 7.84 -3.06 -4.84
N THR A 39 8.87 -2.48 -5.46
CA THR A 39 10.03 -1.91 -4.75
C THR A 39 10.19 -0.44 -5.07
N ASN A 40 9.70 -0.01 -6.24
CA ASN A 40 9.89 1.31 -6.83
C ASN A 40 11.36 1.77 -6.80
N THR A 41 12.29 0.82 -6.83
CA THR A 41 13.72 1.11 -6.81
C THR A 41 14.06 2.00 -8.00
N GLY A 42 14.73 3.11 -7.71
CA GLY A 42 15.11 4.13 -8.68
C GLY A 42 14.02 5.18 -8.98
N ASN A 43 12.98 5.31 -8.17
CA ASN A 43 12.02 6.42 -8.22
C ASN A 43 12.61 7.85 -8.06
N GLU A 44 13.94 7.98 -7.94
CA GLU A 44 14.68 9.23 -7.67
C GLU A 44 14.33 9.90 -6.33
N GLN A 45 13.76 9.15 -5.39
CA GLN A 45 13.47 9.61 -4.04
C GLN A 45 14.25 8.80 -2.99
N ASP A 46 14.36 9.38 -1.80
CA ASP A 46 14.97 8.78 -0.61
C ASP A 46 13.98 7.84 0.15
N ASP A 47 12.93 7.41 -0.55
CA ASP A 47 11.88 6.50 -0.10
C ASP A 47 11.57 5.48 -1.22
N ALA A 48 10.72 4.50 -0.92
CA ALA A 48 10.28 3.52 -1.91
C ALA A 48 8.86 3.80 -2.43
N SER A 49 8.43 5.06 -2.45
CA SER A 49 7.09 5.45 -2.92
C SER A 49 6.94 5.32 -4.45
N ALA A 50 5.71 5.25 -4.95
CA ALA A 50 5.45 5.29 -6.38
C ALA A 50 5.89 6.64 -6.99
N VAL A 51 6.32 6.64 -8.25
CA VAL A 51 6.60 7.90 -8.96
C VAL A 51 5.29 8.59 -9.27
N SER A 52 5.09 9.80 -8.75
CA SER A 52 3.87 10.57 -8.94
C SER A 52 4.06 11.67 -9.99
N LEU A 53 3.27 11.64 -11.05
CA LEU A 53 3.28 12.63 -12.13
C LEU A 53 2.03 13.51 -12.04
N ASP A 54 2.19 14.83 -12.17
CA ASP A 54 1.06 15.75 -12.20
C ASP A 54 0.31 15.65 -13.55
N ALA A 55 -0.89 15.09 -13.51
CA ALA A 55 -1.72 14.93 -14.69
C ALA A 55 -2.36 16.25 -15.15
N LEU A 56 -2.51 17.23 -14.25
CA LEU A 56 -3.01 18.56 -14.59
C LEU A 56 -2.00 19.37 -15.42
N ALA A 57 -0.72 18.97 -15.38
CA ALA A 57 0.33 19.49 -16.26
C ALA A 57 0.40 18.77 -17.62
N GLY A 58 -0.50 17.83 -17.90
CA GLY A 58 -0.55 17.07 -19.15
C GLY A 58 -0.86 17.92 -20.38
N THR A 59 -0.34 17.49 -21.53
CA THR A 59 -0.63 18.14 -22.82
C THR A 59 -1.87 17.50 -23.46
N PRO A 60 -2.92 18.27 -23.79
CA PRO A 60 -4.11 17.73 -24.43
C PRO A 60 -3.82 17.28 -25.87
N VAL A 61 -4.35 16.12 -26.27
CA VAL A 61 -4.16 15.52 -27.61
C VAL A 61 -5.24 15.97 -28.60
N GLY A 62 -6.40 16.44 -28.12
CA GLY A 62 -7.50 16.95 -28.93
C GLY A 62 -8.66 15.96 -29.15
N ASP A 63 -8.59 14.76 -28.56
CA ASP A 63 -9.63 13.73 -28.55
C ASP A 63 -10.21 13.46 -27.15
N GLY A 64 -9.91 14.34 -26.19
CA GLY A 64 -10.25 14.19 -24.77
C GLY A 64 -9.17 13.48 -23.94
N SER A 65 -8.12 12.96 -24.56
CA SER A 65 -6.96 12.40 -23.85
C SER A 65 -5.86 13.45 -23.59
N TYR A 66 -5.04 13.16 -22.58
CA TYR A 66 -3.89 13.95 -22.18
C TYR A 66 -2.63 13.07 -22.23
N THR A 67 -1.52 13.67 -22.63
CA THR A 67 -0.19 13.03 -22.58
C THR A 67 0.64 13.69 -21.50
N VAL A 68 1.19 12.87 -20.61
CA VAL A 68 2.16 13.26 -19.58
C VAL A 68 3.43 12.45 -19.83
N THR A 69 4.59 13.10 -19.78
CA THR A 69 5.89 12.42 -19.87
C THR A 69 6.47 12.32 -18.47
N SER A 70 6.89 11.11 -18.07
CA SER A 70 7.59 10.93 -16.80
C SER A 70 8.91 11.68 -16.83
N ASN A 71 9.22 12.41 -15.74
CA ASN A 71 10.51 13.06 -15.56
C ASN A 71 11.61 12.06 -15.14
N VAL A 72 11.19 10.91 -14.62
CA VAL A 72 12.06 9.80 -14.22
C VAL A 72 11.93 8.69 -15.26
N PRO A 73 13.01 8.02 -15.69
CA PRO A 73 12.90 6.81 -16.50
C PRO A 73 12.16 5.71 -15.73
N VAL A 74 11.15 5.07 -16.33
CA VAL A 74 10.30 4.07 -15.65
C VAL A 74 10.32 2.72 -16.39
N PRO A 75 10.89 1.65 -15.80
CA PRO A 75 11.82 1.68 -14.68
C PRO A 75 13.21 2.21 -15.12
N PRO A 76 13.98 2.79 -14.19
CA PRO A 76 15.24 3.48 -14.49
C PRO A 76 16.43 2.54 -14.66
N VAL A 77 16.30 1.34 -14.11
CA VAL A 77 17.14 0.18 -14.43
C VAL A 77 16.39 -0.65 -15.45
N ALA A 78 17.12 -1.20 -16.43
CA ALA A 78 16.56 -2.20 -17.34
C ALA A 78 15.96 -3.33 -16.49
N ALA A 79 14.64 -3.39 -16.45
CA ALA A 79 13.90 -4.36 -15.67
C ALA A 79 13.01 -5.14 -16.62
N ASP A 80 12.95 -6.44 -16.38
CA ASP A 80 11.96 -7.30 -16.99
C ASP A 80 10.68 -7.28 -16.15
N GLY A 81 9.57 -7.66 -16.77
CA GLY A 81 8.30 -7.78 -16.10
C GLY A 81 7.32 -6.66 -16.44
N SER A 82 6.47 -6.32 -15.48
CA SER A 82 5.35 -5.41 -15.63
C SER A 82 5.33 -4.34 -14.54
N GLY A 83 4.69 -3.21 -14.85
CA GLY A 83 4.43 -2.11 -13.92
C GLY A 83 2.94 -1.80 -13.82
N MET A 84 2.61 -0.85 -12.95
CA MET A 84 1.25 -0.35 -12.75
C MET A 84 1.23 1.17 -12.84
N ALA A 85 0.21 1.70 -13.51
CA ALA A 85 -0.12 3.12 -13.55
C ALA A 85 -1.48 3.35 -12.88
N GLY A 86 -1.51 4.11 -11.80
CA GLY A 86 -2.70 4.48 -11.05
C GLY A 86 -3.05 5.95 -11.27
N ILE A 87 -4.33 6.28 -11.38
CA ILE A 87 -4.82 7.66 -11.38
C ILE A 87 -5.52 7.92 -10.06
N GLU A 88 -5.03 8.94 -9.35
CA GLU A 88 -5.56 9.32 -8.06
C GLU A 88 -5.60 10.84 -7.86
N GLY A 89 -6.36 11.30 -6.88
CA GLY A 89 -6.54 12.72 -6.63
C GLY A 89 -7.95 13.13 -6.20
N HIS A 90 -8.22 14.42 -6.29
CA HIS A 90 -9.53 15.02 -6.02
C HIS A 90 -9.68 16.37 -6.78
N PRO A 91 -10.86 16.68 -7.34
CA PRO A 91 -11.21 18.05 -7.68
C PRO A 91 -11.48 18.90 -6.43
N ALA A 92 -11.33 20.22 -6.57
CA ALA A 92 -11.78 21.21 -5.60
C ALA A 92 -13.14 21.78 -6.02
N VAL A 93 -14.21 21.36 -5.35
CA VAL A 93 -15.56 21.84 -5.63
C VAL A 93 -15.91 22.94 -4.64
N ASN A 94 -16.21 24.15 -5.14
CA ASN A 94 -16.76 25.21 -4.30
C ASN A 94 -18.25 24.94 -4.03
N ILE A 95 -18.58 24.54 -2.80
CA ILE A 95 -19.96 24.35 -2.33
C ILE A 95 -20.52 25.60 -1.64
N GLY A 96 -19.74 26.67 -1.59
CA GLY A 96 -20.10 27.97 -1.03
C GLY A 96 -20.76 28.89 -2.06
N SER A 97 -20.86 30.17 -1.71
CA SER A 97 -21.30 31.22 -2.63
C SER A 97 -20.09 31.97 -3.20
N GLU A 98 -20.28 32.81 -4.21
CA GLU A 98 -19.20 33.68 -4.70
C GLU A 98 -18.67 34.64 -3.62
N ALA A 99 -19.55 35.12 -2.72
CA ALA A 99 -19.17 36.03 -1.65
C ALA A 99 -18.45 35.31 -0.49
N GLU A 100 -18.76 34.03 -0.29
CA GLU A 100 -18.23 33.19 0.79
C GLU A 100 -17.87 31.81 0.20
N PRO A 101 -16.73 31.70 -0.49
CA PRO A 101 -16.31 30.46 -1.13
C PRO A 101 -15.98 29.40 -0.07
N ASN A 102 -16.35 28.15 -0.37
CA ASN A 102 -16.08 26.99 0.47
C ASN A 102 -15.63 25.83 -0.41
N GLU A 103 -14.33 25.77 -0.67
CA GLU A 103 -13.70 24.72 -1.47
C GLU A 103 -13.62 23.41 -0.70
N GLN A 104 -14.11 22.34 -1.32
CA GLN A 104 -14.10 20.99 -0.78
C GLN A 104 -13.37 20.05 -1.71
N ARG A 105 -12.54 19.19 -1.13
CA ARG A 105 -11.85 18.12 -1.86
C ARG A 105 -12.78 16.94 -2.00
N ILE A 106 -13.33 16.75 -3.20
CA ILE A 106 -14.29 15.67 -3.44
C ILE A 106 -13.52 14.44 -3.90
N ALA A 107 -13.56 13.38 -3.10
CA ALA A 107 -12.95 12.12 -3.47
C ALA A 107 -13.62 11.53 -4.72
N PHE A 108 -12.83 10.93 -5.61
CA PHE A 108 -13.33 10.05 -6.66
C PHE A 108 -12.63 8.69 -6.56
N THR A 109 -13.33 7.62 -6.93
CA THR A 109 -12.74 6.27 -6.99
C THR A 109 -11.55 6.27 -7.94
N ASN A 110 -10.37 5.94 -7.42
CA ASN A 110 -9.18 5.84 -8.22
C ASN A 110 -9.31 4.73 -9.27
N ALA A 111 -8.41 4.72 -10.23
CA ALA A 111 -8.33 3.67 -11.24
C ALA A 111 -6.88 3.28 -11.47
N HIS A 112 -6.64 2.04 -11.88
CA HIS A 112 -5.30 1.59 -12.26
C HIS A 112 -5.33 0.78 -13.56
N GLN A 113 -4.18 0.69 -14.20
CA GLN A 113 -3.89 -0.25 -15.28
C GLN A 113 -2.49 -0.81 -15.13
N PHE A 114 -2.31 -2.06 -15.52
CA PHE A 114 -0.99 -2.67 -15.64
C PHE A 114 -0.43 -2.45 -17.04
N PHE A 115 0.89 -2.27 -17.14
CA PHE A 115 1.59 -2.16 -18.41
C PHE A 115 2.82 -3.07 -18.43
N SER A 116 3.14 -3.59 -19.61
CA SER A 116 4.35 -4.37 -19.80
C SER A 116 5.55 -3.42 -19.82
N VAL A 117 6.59 -3.72 -19.03
CA VAL A 117 7.89 -3.05 -19.15
C VAL A 117 8.70 -3.76 -20.22
N ASN A 118 8.87 -5.07 -20.08
CA ASN A 118 9.60 -5.92 -21.02
C ASN A 118 9.18 -7.40 -20.88
N GLU A 119 7.87 -7.65 -20.84
CA GLU A 119 7.37 -9.03 -20.82
C GLU A 119 7.62 -9.71 -22.18
N PRO A 120 7.94 -11.02 -22.22
CA PRO A 120 8.28 -11.72 -23.47
C PRO A 120 7.19 -11.66 -24.57
N ASP A 121 5.91 -11.59 -24.18
CA ASP A 121 4.77 -11.48 -25.08
C ASP A 121 4.22 -10.05 -25.20
N GLY A 122 4.86 -9.08 -24.53
CA GLY A 122 4.45 -7.68 -24.47
C GLY A 122 3.14 -7.42 -23.73
N GLN A 123 2.55 -8.42 -23.06
CA GLN A 123 1.34 -8.25 -22.27
C GLN A 123 1.68 -8.06 -20.80
N PRO A 124 1.01 -7.15 -20.07
CA PRO A 124 1.25 -6.99 -18.65
C PRO A 124 0.82 -8.23 -17.85
N VAL A 125 1.62 -8.58 -16.84
CA VAL A 125 1.27 -9.53 -15.78
C VAL A 125 0.71 -8.75 -14.59
N PRO A 126 -0.59 -8.89 -14.25
CA PRO A 126 -1.18 -8.23 -13.10
C PRO A 126 -0.52 -8.65 -11.78
N ARG A 127 -0.48 -7.72 -10.81
CA ARG A 127 -0.11 -8.05 -9.44
C ARG A 127 -1.15 -8.99 -8.82
N ARG A 128 -0.70 -9.86 -7.91
CA ARG A 128 -1.56 -10.75 -7.11
C ARG A 128 -2.71 -10.00 -6.42
N THR A 129 -3.87 -10.66 -6.34
CA THR A 129 -5.04 -10.22 -5.57
C THR A 129 -5.17 -11.07 -4.32
N SER A 130 -4.98 -10.47 -3.15
CA SER A 130 -5.08 -11.17 -1.86
C SER A 130 -6.30 -10.74 -1.05
N ALA A 131 -6.88 -9.58 -1.36
CA ALA A 131 -8.01 -9.00 -0.67
C ALA A 131 -8.93 -8.28 -1.67
N GLU A 132 -10.19 -8.13 -1.27
CA GLU A 132 -11.23 -7.53 -2.10
C GLU A 132 -11.63 -6.16 -1.54
N LEU A 133 -11.70 -5.16 -2.41
CA LEU A 133 -12.13 -3.81 -2.01
C LEU A 133 -13.53 -3.83 -1.38
N THR A 134 -14.45 -4.62 -1.95
CA THR A 134 -15.82 -4.74 -1.44
C THR A 134 -15.84 -5.18 0.02
N SER A 135 -14.89 -6.04 0.43
CA SER A 135 -14.72 -6.44 1.83
C SER A 135 -14.34 -5.27 2.74
N CYS A 136 -13.50 -4.35 2.28
CA CYS A 136 -13.18 -3.13 3.01
C CYS A 136 -14.42 -2.24 3.15
N LEU A 137 -15.20 -2.12 2.08
CA LEU A 137 -16.38 -1.25 2.02
C LEU A 137 -17.55 -1.74 2.88
N ASP A 138 -17.59 -3.03 3.25
CA ASP A 138 -18.56 -3.58 4.21
C ASP A 138 -18.55 -2.81 5.55
N CYS A 139 -17.41 -2.24 5.95
CA CYS A 139 -17.25 -1.43 7.16
C CYS A 139 -16.96 0.04 6.85
N HIS A 140 -16.08 0.31 5.88
CA HIS A 140 -15.63 1.68 5.60
C HIS A 140 -16.64 2.51 4.81
N GLN A 141 -17.56 1.88 4.07
CA GLN A 141 -18.51 2.47 3.11
C GLN A 141 -17.83 3.18 1.93
N THR A 142 -16.83 4.01 2.22
CA THR A 142 -15.87 4.62 1.30
C THR A 142 -14.53 4.69 2.03
N LEU A 143 -13.48 4.15 1.43
CA LEU A 143 -12.14 4.19 1.99
C LEU A 143 -11.33 5.29 1.30
N SER A 144 -11.38 6.50 1.86
CA SER A 144 -10.69 7.66 1.32
C SER A 144 -9.67 8.22 2.33
N ILE A 145 -8.39 8.19 1.96
CA ILE A 145 -7.26 8.57 2.81
C ILE A 145 -6.35 9.56 2.05
N HIS A 146 -5.37 10.13 2.74
CA HIS A 146 -4.40 11.07 2.21
C HIS A 146 -5.05 12.37 1.69
N GLY A 147 -6.07 12.85 2.41
CA GLY A 147 -6.76 14.10 2.07
C GLY A 147 -7.63 14.00 0.83
N SER A 148 -8.37 12.89 0.69
CA SER A 148 -9.25 12.57 -0.44
C SER A 148 -8.54 12.18 -1.74
N ASN A 149 -7.22 11.95 -1.70
CA ASN A 149 -6.43 11.61 -2.88
C ASN A 149 -6.57 10.14 -3.25
N ARG A 150 -6.43 9.24 -2.26
CA ARG A 150 -6.45 7.80 -2.47
C ARG A 150 -7.76 7.23 -1.95
N THR A 151 -8.60 6.77 -2.86
CA THR A 151 -9.98 6.36 -2.63
C THR A 151 -10.31 5.10 -3.41
N ASP A 152 -10.73 4.07 -2.69
CA ASP A 152 -11.41 2.89 -3.25
C ASP A 152 -10.66 2.15 -4.37
N ASP A 153 -9.33 2.02 -4.28
CA ASP A 153 -8.53 1.18 -5.16
C ASP A 153 -7.30 0.61 -4.42
N LEU A 154 -7.30 -0.71 -4.17
CA LEU A 154 -6.23 -1.36 -3.43
C LEU A 154 -4.88 -1.33 -4.17
N GLN A 155 -4.87 -1.32 -5.51
CA GLN A 155 -3.64 -1.30 -6.29
C GLN A 155 -2.92 0.05 -6.17
N VAL A 156 -3.69 1.14 -6.08
CA VAL A 156 -3.12 2.46 -5.76
C VAL A 156 -2.52 2.49 -4.35
N CYS A 157 -3.15 1.83 -3.36
CA CYS A 157 -2.59 1.76 -2.01
C CYS A 157 -1.24 1.03 -1.99
N VAL A 158 -1.18 -0.18 -2.55
CA VAL A 158 0.04 -1.02 -2.51
C VAL A 158 1.18 -0.46 -3.35
N ALA A 159 0.90 0.48 -4.27
CA ALA A 159 1.92 1.17 -5.04
C ALA A 159 2.94 1.88 -4.14
N CYS A 160 2.45 2.55 -3.07
CA CYS A 160 3.29 3.22 -2.08
C CYS A 160 3.47 2.39 -0.81
N HIS A 161 2.45 1.68 -0.36
CA HIS A 161 2.50 0.79 0.80
C HIS A 161 3.07 -0.58 0.40
N ASN A 162 4.35 -0.59 0.04
CA ASN A 162 5.06 -1.77 -0.45
C ASN A 162 6.13 -2.26 0.55
N PRO A 163 6.72 -3.46 0.34
CA PRO A 163 7.63 -4.08 1.30
C PRO A 163 8.89 -3.29 1.64
N ARG A 164 9.27 -2.31 0.83
CA ARG A 164 10.46 -1.47 1.06
C ARG A 164 10.15 -0.16 1.78
N ASN A 165 8.91 0.29 1.74
CA ASN A 165 8.58 1.63 2.20
C ASN A 165 8.33 1.70 3.71
N THR A 166 8.84 2.76 4.34
CA THR A 166 8.73 3.02 5.78
C THR A 166 8.33 4.47 6.02
N ASP A 167 7.92 4.80 7.24
CA ASP A 167 7.61 6.19 7.62
C ASP A 167 8.85 7.02 8.01
N ARG A 168 10.08 6.51 7.81
CA ARG A 168 11.35 7.12 8.23
C ARG A 168 11.44 8.61 7.96
N GLN A 169 11.21 9.00 6.69
CA GLN A 169 11.39 10.38 6.22
C GLN A 169 10.57 11.38 7.04
N VAL A 170 9.34 11.03 7.40
CA VAL A 170 8.46 11.90 8.19
C VAL A 170 8.61 11.67 9.68
N ARG A 171 9.04 10.46 10.10
CA ARG A 171 9.28 10.11 11.50
C ARG A 171 10.44 10.87 12.10
N GLU A 172 11.55 11.04 11.38
CA GLU A 172 12.73 11.77 11.86
C GLU A 172 12.41 13.21 12.27
N ILE A 173 11.47 13.85 11.56
CA ILE A 173 11.04 15.24 11.77
C ILE A 173 9.70 15.35 12.50
N ALA A 174 9.24 14.26 13.14
CA ALA A 174 7.94 14.22 13.80
C ALA A 174 7.80 15.30 14.88
N SER A 175 6.74 16.10 14.79
CA SER A 175 6.40 17.11 15.81
C SER A 175 6.02 16.48 17.15
N ASN A 176 5.49 15.26 17.11
CA ASN A 176 5.20 14.43 18.27
C ASN A 176 5.74 13.02 18.01
N PRO A 177 7.00 12.71 18.37
CA PRO A 177 7.63 11.45 17.99
C PRO A 177 6.91 10.24 18.63
N PRO A 178 6.85 9.09 17.94
CA PRO A 178 6.36 7.85 18.50
C PRO A 178 7.10 7.41 19.76
N THR A 179 6.43 6.61 20.60
CA THR A 179 7.02 6.08 21.85
C THR A 179 7.47 4.61 21.74
N ASP A 180 7.47 4.06 20.53
CA ASP A 180 7.84 2.67 20.23
C ASP A 180 9.35 2.42 20.24
N GLY A 181 10.15 3.50 20.24
CA GLY A 181 11.62 3.43 20.23
C GLY A 181 12.20 3.00 18.88
N LYS A 182 11.42 3.06 17.80
CA LYS A 182 11.86 2.72 16.45
C LYS A 182 12.31 3.95 15.69
N ASP A 183 13.39 3.80 14.91
CA ASP A 183 13.87 4.84 13.99
C ASP A 183 12.96 4.96 12.74
N GLU A 184 12.28 3.86 12.38
CA GLU A 184 11.29 3.80 11.30
C GLU A 184 10.28 2.67 11.56
N GLU A 185 9.06 2.83 11.03
CA GLU A 185 8.03 1.80 11.00
C GLU A 185 7.69 1.45 9.55
N SER A 186 7.58 0.15 9.26
CA SER A 186 7.15 -0.30 7.95
C SER A 186 5.74 0.16 7.65
N ILE A 187 5.53 0.66 6.45
CA ILE A 187 4.20 0.98 5.93
C ILE A 187 3.79 0.00 4.82
N ASP A 188 4.43 -1.16 4.73
CA ASP A 188 4.04 -2.24 3.84
C ASP A 188 2.58 -2.64 4.08
N PHE A 189 1.77 -2.67 3.02
CA PHE A 189 0.33 -2.86 3.13
C PHE A 189 -0.03 -4.15 3.87
N LYS A 190 0.73 -5.25 3.66
CA LYS A 190 0.45 -6.54 4.30
C LYS A 190 0.72 -6.55 5.81
N THR A 191 1.57 -5.66 6.33
CA THR A 191 1.84 -5.57 7.77
C THR A 191 1.03 -4.45 8.40
N MET A 192 0.98 -3.29 7.75
CA MET A 192 0.26 -2.11 8.21
C MET A 192 -1.24 -2.38 8.39
N VAL A 193 -1.91 -2.93 7.38
CA VAL A 193 -3.36 -3.16 7.45
C VAL A 193 -3.71 -4.15 8.56
N HIS A 194 -2.96 -5.24 8.68
CA HIS A 194 -3.16 -6.19 9.78
C HIS A 194 -2.91 -5.51 11.13
N ALA A 195 -1.80 -4.81 11.30
CA ALA A 195 -1.43 -4.20 12.57
C ALA A 195 -2.42 -3.12 13.04
N ILE A 196 -2.98 -2.33 12.11
CA ILE A 196 -4.05 -1.36 12.40
C ILE A 196 -5.28 -2.05 12.99
N HIS A 197 -5.72 -3.16 12.39
CA HIS A 197 -6.95 -3.85 12.79
C HIS A 197 -6.72 -4.85 13.94
N ALA A 198 -5.51 -5.32 14.16
CA ALA A 198 -5.17 -6.28 15.19
C ALA A 198 -4.85 -5.67 16.56
N ALA A 199 -5.22 -4.40 16.81
CA ALA A 199 -4.89 -3.68 18.04
C ALA A 199 -5.29 -4.41 19.34
N SER A 200 -6.36 -5.23 19.30
CA SER A 200 -6.81 -6.02 20.45
C SER A 200 -6.01 -7.31 20.70
N VAL A 201 -5.22 -7.74 19.72
CA VAL A 201 -4.41 -8.98 19.77
C VAL A 201 -2.94 -8.65 20.04
N ARG A 202 -2.47 -7.51 19.52
CA ARG A 202 -1.08 -7.06 19.63
C ARG A 202 -0.70 -6.72 21.08
N GLU A 203 0.52 -7.08 21.45
CA GLU A 203 1.18 -6.67 22.69
C GLU A 203 1.85 -5.28 22.53
N ASN A 204 2.28 -4.92 21.32
CA ASN A 204 2.90 -3.63 21.02
C ASN A 204 2.00 -2.82 20.07
N VAL A 205 1.53 -1.68 20.54
CA VAL A 205 0.67 -0.77 19.78
C VAL A 205 1.41 -0.21 18.57
N LEU A 206 0.81 -0.29 17.39
CA LEU A 206 1.35 0.29 16.15
C LEU A 206 1.30 1.82 16.23
N GLN A 207 2.41 2.47 15.87
CA GLN A 207 2.49 3.91 15.73
C GLN A 207 3.09 4.27 14.37
N ILE A 208 2.40 5.11 13.60
CA ILE A 208 2.85 5.57 12.27
C ILE A 208 2.85 7.09 12.24
N VAL A 209 3.93 7.68 11.74
CA VAL A 209 4.02 9.12 11.51
C VAL A 209 3.45 9.45 10.14
N GLY A 210 2.53 10.40 10.12
CA GLY A 210 1.76 10.80 8.94
C GLY A 210 2.27 12.08 8.29
N PHE A 211 1.34 12.79 7.65
CA PHE A 211 1.58 13.92 6.75
C PHE A 211 2.63 14.91 7.27
N GLY A 212 3.79 14.97 6.61
CA GLY A 212 4.86 15.94 6.88
C GLY A 212 5.45 15.90 8.30
N GLY A 213 5.27 14.82 9.05
CA GLY A 213 5.66 14.74 10.45
C GLY A 213 4.74 15.49 11.41
N PHE A 214 3.58 15.99 10.94
CA PHE A 214 2.65 16.77 11.77
C PHE A 214 1.69 15.91 12.60
N SER A 215 1.51 14.64 12.22
CA SER A 215 0.64 13.71 12.94
C SER A 215 1.38 12.42 13.27
N THR A 216 1.10 11.89 14.45
CA THR A 216 1.49 10.53 14.85
C THR A 216 0.23 9.78 15.20
N HIS A 217 -0.05 8.71 14.47
CA HIS A 217 -1.22 7.89 14.61
C HIS A 217 -0.90 6.71 15.53
N VAL A 218 -1.67 6.54 16.59
CA VAL A 218 -1.54 5.42 17.54
C VAL A 218 -2.75 4.51 17.34
N TYR A 219 -2.53 3.30 16.83
CA TYR A 219 -3.61 2.38 16.48
C TYR A 219 -3.87 1.41 17.63
N ALA A 220 -4.73 1.85 18.56
CA ALA A 220 -5.12 1.08 19.75
C ALA A 220 -6.60 0.64 19.75
N GLU A 221 -7.35 1.00 18.70
CA GLU A 221 -8.79 0.74 18.63
C GLU A 221 -9.08 -0.68 18.14
N PRO A 222 -9.99 -1.42 18.80
CA PRO A 222 -10.30 -2.79 18.42
C PRO A 222 -11.03 -2.86 17.07
N PHE A 223 -10.76 -3.93 16.32
CA PHE A 223 -11.55 -4.26 15.13
C PHE A 223 -13.04 -4.43 15.47
N PRO A 224 -13.97 -3.84 14.70
CA PRO A 224 -15.41 -3.94 15.01
C PRO A 224 -16.01 -5.33 14.74
N GLY A 225 -15.35 -6.16 13.92
CA GLY A 225 -15.78 -7.52 13.59
C GLY A 225 -14.98 -8.60 14.30
N ASP A 226 -15.02 -9.81 13.75
CA ASP A 226 -14.13 -10.90 14.15
C ASP A 226 -12.80 -10.78 13.39
N ILE A 227 -11.75 -10.36 14.09
CA ILE A 227 -10.41 -10.19 13.51
C ILE A 227 -9.77 -11.52 13.12
N SER A 228 -10.22 -12.64 13.70
CA SER A 228 -9.75 -13.97 13.31
C SER A 228 -10.39 -14.42 11.98
N ASN A 229 -11.55 -13.89 11.60
CA ASN A 229 -12.13 -14.24 10.32
C ASN A 229 -11.44 -13.51 9.16
N CYS A 230 -10.42 -14.14 8.55
CA CYS A 230 -9.64 -13.60 7.44
C CYS A 230 -10.50 -13.18 6.23
N LEU A 231 -11.62 -13.86 5.99
CA LEU A 231 -12.58 -13.53 4.93
C LEU A 231 -13.27 -12.17 5.13
N SER A 232 -13.07 -11.52 6.28
CA SER A 232 -13.47 -10.11 6.47
C SER A 232 -12.77 -9.16 5.51
N CYS A 233 -11.62 -9.55 4.94
CA CYS A 233 -10.85 -8.76 3.96
C CYS A 233 -10.40 -9.59 2.75
N HIS A 234 -9.91 -10.80 2.99
CA HIS A 234 -9.24 -11.62 1.99
C HIS A 234 -10.20 -12.30 1.01
N THR A 235 -9.67 -12.65 -0.17
CA THR A 235 -10.27 -13.68 -1.04
C THR A 235 -10.23 -15.05 -0.36
N ASP A 236 -10.91 -16.05 -0.93
CA ASP A 236 -10.97 -17.41 -0.39
C ASP A 236 -9.59 -18.06 -0.18
N ASP A 237 -8.59 -17.65 -0.95
CA ASP A 237 -7.22 -18.17 -0.93
C ASP A 237 -6.16 -17.13 -0.49
N GLY A 238 -6.51 -15.84 -0.44
CA GLY A 238 -5.58 -14.72 -0.27
C GLY A 238 -4.91 -14.62 1.10
N PHE A 239 -5.31 -15.46 2.06
CA PHE A 239 -4.74 -15.57 3.41
C PHE A 239 -4.03 -16.91 3.66
N THR A 240 -4.01 -17.80 2.66
CA THR A 240 -3.50 -19.17 2.83
C THR A 240 -1.99 -19.25 2.66
N LEU A 241 -1.42 -20.36 3.17
CA LEU A 241 -0.02 -20.72 2.99
C LEU A 241 0.10 -21.96 2.08
N PRO A 242 1.13 -22.03 1.21
CA PRO A 242 2.27 -21.10 1.05
C PRO A 242 1.90 -19.75 0.42
N LEU A 243 2.71 -18.72 0.70
CA LEU A 243 2.59 -17.43 0.00
C LEU A 243 2.93 -17.60 -1.49
N PRO A 244 2.39 -16.73 -2.38
CA PRO A 244 2.79 -16.69 -3.78
C PRO A 244 4.31 -16.47 -3.94
N ASP A 245 4.87 -16.97 -5.03
CA ASP A 245 6.27 -16.73 -5.38
C ASP A 245 6.54 -15.23 -5.57
N GLY A 246 7.72 -14.78 -5.14
CA GLY A 246 8.17 -13.39 -5.30
C GLY A 246 7.64 -12.39 -4.26
N VAL A 247 6.93 -12.85 -3.22
CA VAL A 247 6.61 -11.98 -2.07
C VAL A 247 7.89 -11.64 -1.32
N LEU A 248 8.20 -10.34 -1.21
CA LEU A 248 9.41 -9.86 -0.56
C LEU A 248 9.30 -9.87 0.97
N GLY A 249 10.46 -9.85 1.63
CA GLY A 249 10.55 -9.53 3.05
C GLY A 249 10.11 -8.09 3.30
N THR A 250 9.63 -7.81 4.52
CA THR A 250 9.18 -6.47 4.89
C THR A 250 10.31 -5.71 5.56
N THR A 251 10.65 -4.54 5.03
CA THR A 251 11.73 -3.69 5.52
C THR A 251 11.37 -3.06 6.85
N ILE A 252 12.31 -3.14 7.79
CA ILE A 252 12.24 -2.55 9.14
C ILE A 252 13.43 -1.64 9.45
N ASN A 253 14.46 -1.66 8.60
CA ASN A 253 15.55 -0.71 8.59
C ASN A 253 15.97 -0.48 7.13
N THR A 254 15.88 0.74 6.63
CA THR A 254 16.24 1.13 5.24
C THR A 254 17.75 1.34 5.02
N GLY A 255 18.59 0.97 5.97
CA GLY A 255 20.05 1.03 5.83
C GLY A 255 20.62 2.44 5.77
N ASP A 256 21.84 2.55 5.24
CA ASP A 256 22.51 3.83 4.98
C ASP A 256 22.21 4.34 3.54
N ASP A 257 22.00 3.43 2.57
CA ASP A 257 21.71 3.77 1.16
C ASP A 257 20.22 3.64 0.82
N HIS A 258 19.41 4.64 1.15
CA HIS A 258 17.96 4.57 0.91
C HIS A 258 17.56 4.62 -0.58
N PHE A 259 18.48 4.72 -1.54
CA PHE A 259 18.17 4.57 -2.96
C PHE A 259 18.24 3.11 -3.44
N SER A 260 18.80 2.22 -2.62
CA SER A 260 19.04 0.81 -2.92
C SER A 260 18.46 -0.08 -1.82
N PRO A 261 17.95 -1.28 -2.12
CA PRO A 261 17.49 -2.20 -1.08
C PRO A 261 18.59 -3.13 -0.54
N LEU A 262 19.86 -2.91 -0.94
CA LEU A 262 20.93 -3.89 -0.73
C LEU A 262 21.37 -4.02 0.73
N ASP A 263 21.25 -2.94 1.50
CA ASP A 263 21.57 -2.88 2.92
C ASP A 263 20.31 -2.78 3.81
N ASP A 264 19.12 -2.91 3.22
CA ASP A 264 17.86 -3.00 3.96
C ASP A 264 17.86 -4.23 4.88
N THR A 265 17.46 -4.02 6.14
CA THR A 265 17.12 -5.11 7.06
C THR A 265 15.64 -5.40 6.96
N VAL A 266 15.30 -6.67 6.75
CA VAL A 266 13.94 -7.14 6.51
C VAL A 266 13.54 -8.24 7.49
N VAL A 267 12.23 -8.34 7.72
CA VAL A 267 11.57 -9.50 8.32
C VAL A 267 11.13 -10.45 7.20
N THR A 268 11.33 -11.76 7.38
CA THR A 268 10.99 -12.77 6.37
C THR A 268 9.49 -12.77 6.02
N PRO A 269 9.10 -13.14 4.79
CA PRO A 269 7.78 -12.81 4.25
C PRO A 269 6.57 -13.31 5.04
N ILE A 270 6.60 -14.57 5.52
CA ILE A 270 5.50 -15.15 6.32
C ILE A 270 5.54 -14.58 7.74
N THR A 271 6.73 -14.51 8.33
CA THR A 271 6.96 -13.96 9.68
C THR A 271 6.49 -12.51 9.78
N ALA A 272 6.72 -11.68 8.77
CA ALA A 272 6.25 -10.30 8.73
C ALA A 272 4.72 -10.21 8.82
N VAL A 273 4.00 -11.08 8.09
CA VAL A 273 2.54 -11.12 8.13
C VAL A 273 2.05 -11.63 9.49
N CYS A 274 2.56 -12.75 9.99
CA CYS A 274 2.07 -13.33 11.25
C CYS A 274 2.38 -12.42 12.45
N SER A 275 3.57 -11.83 12.48
CA SER A 275 3.99 -10.92 13.56
C SER A 275 3.30 -9.56 13.52
N SER A 276 2.60 -9.20 12.44
CA SER A 276 1.76 -8.00 12.41
C SER A 276 0.54 -8.08 13.35
N CYS A 277 0.14 -9.28 13.77
CA CYS A 277 -0.87 -9.49 14.81
C CYS A 277 -0.27 -10.17 16.06
N HIS A 278 0.62 -11.13 15.86
CA HIS A 278 1.25 -11.94 16.92
C HIS A 278 2.67 -11.46 17.21
N ASP A 279 2.77 -10.29 17.84
CA ASP A 279 4.02 -9.58 18.11
C ASP A 279 4.58 -9.81 19.53
N GLY A 280 4.01 -10.77 20.26
CA GLY A 280 4.50 -11.17 21.59
C GLY A 280 5.79 -11.99 21.54
N GLN A 281 6.55 -11.98 22.63
CA GLN A 281 7.87 -12.63 22.70
C GLN A 281 7.84 -14.13 22.41
N THR A 282 6.80 -14.84 22.86
CA THR A 282 6.66 -16.29 22.62
C THR A 282 6.39 -16.59 21.14
N ALA A 283 5.58 -15.76 20.49
CA ALA A 283 5.29 -15.90 19.06
C ALA A 283 6.53 -15.61 18.22
N ALA A 284 7.29 -14.56 18.56
CA ALA A 284 8.57 -14.25 17.93
C ALA A 284 9.57 -15.41 18.02
N ALA A 285 9.76 -15.97 19.22
CA ALA A 285 10.64 -17.13 19.41
C ALA A 285 10.19 -18.35 18.59
N HIS A 286 8.87 -18.63 18.56
CA HIS A 286 8.30 -19.70 17.75
C HIS A 286 8.58 -19.49 16.25
N MET A 287 8.39 -18.28 15.73
CA MET A 287 8.66 -17.96 14.32
C MET A 287 10.14 -18.13 13.99
N THR A 288 11.05 -17.67 14.87
CA THR A 288 12.50 -17.84 14.70
C THR A 288 12.92 -19.31 14.73
N ASP A 289 12.40 -20.11 15.66
CA ASP A 289 12.70 -21.54 15.75
C ASP A 289 12.25 -22.32 14.48
N ASN A 290 11.30 -21.77 13.72
CA ASN A 290 10.80 -22.36 12.48
C ASN A 290 11.39 -21.69 11.22
N GLY A 291 12.53 -21.01 11.36
CA GLY A 291 13.30 -20.46 10.24
C GLY A 291 12.88 -19.07 9.78
N GLY A 292 11.92 -18.44 10.45
CA GLY A 292 11.64 -17.02 10.29
C GLY A 292 12.80 -16.17 10.81
N SER A 293 12.97 -14.98 10.24
CA SER A 293 13.91 -13.98 10.78
C SER A 293 13.24 -12.62 10.91
N PHE A 294 13.57 -11.91 12.00
CA PHE A 294 13.21 -10.52 12.24
C PHE A 294 14.33 -9.55 11.89
N ASP A 295 15.48 -10.07 11.50
CA ASP A 295 16.72 -9.32 11.25
C ASP A 295 17.53 -10.11 10.22
N THR A 296 17.25 -9.88 8.93
CA THR A 296 17.96 -10.51 7.82
C THR A 296 17.98 -9.57 6.61
N SER A 297 18.62 -9.97 5.52
CA SER A 297 18.57 -9.27 4.24
C SER A 297 17.69 -10.00 3.23
N GLN A 298 17.18 -9.27 2.23
CA GLN A 298 16.47 -9.88 1.10
C GLN A 298 17.37 -10.89 0.35
N ALA A 299 18.66 -10.61 0.21
CA ALA A 299 19.63 -11.51 -0.43
C ALA A 299 19.77 -12.86 0.30
N ALA A 300 19.69 -12.88 1.64
CA ALA A 300 19.73 -14.10 2.43
C ALA A 300 18.45 -14.94 2.25
N ILE A 301 17.30 -14.30 2.07
CA ILE A 301 16.03 -14.97 1.73
C ILE A 301 16.12 -15.57 0.32
N ASP A 302 16.53 -14.78 -0.66
CA ASP A 302 16.58 -15.18 -2.07
C ASP A 302 17.58 -16.31 -2.34
N SER A 303 18.70 -16.33 -1.61
CA SER A 303 19.72 -17.38 -1.72
C SER A 303 19.35 -18.67 -0.97
N GLY A 304 18.28 -18.65 -0.17
CA GLY A 304 17.88 -19.76 0.68
C GLY A 304 18.78 -19.97 1.90
N GLU A 305 19.57 -18.95 2.29
CA GLU A 305 20.28 -18.93 3.57
C GLU A 305 19.29 -18.88 4.74
N VAL A 306 18.22 -18.09 4.59
CA VAL A 306 17.10 -18.00 5.53
C VAL A 306 15.84 -18.57 4.87
N VAL A 307 15.27 -19.62 5.47
CA VAL A 307 14.12 -20.35 4.92
C VAL A 307 13.08 -20.60 5.99
N GLU A 308 11.88 -20.08 5.74
CA GLU A 308 10.72 -20.30 6.60
C GLU A 308 10.13 -21.70 6.39
N THR A 309 9.87 -22.40 7.49
CA THR A 309 9.26 -23.74 7.47
C THR A 309 7.80 -23.74 7.93
N CYS A 310 7.19 -22.57 8.06
CA CYS A 310 5.81 -22.37 8.51
C CYS A 310 4.80 -23.26 7.76
N ASN A 311 5.00 -23.43 6.45
CA ASN A 311 4.16 -24.24 5.56
C ASN A 311 4.07 -25.72 5.96
N VAL A 312 5.02 -26.24 6.75
CA VAL A 312 4.99 -27.62 7.24
C VAL A 312 3.78 -27.85 8.15
N CYS A 313 3.42 -26.84 8.94
CA CYS A 313 2.37 -26.92 9.96
C CYS A 313 1.15 -26.06 9.64
N HIS A 314 1.35 -24.90 9.00
CA HIS A 314 0.32 -23.88 8.79
C HIS A 314 -0.27 -23.83 7.38
N ALA A 315 0.29 -24.57 6.41
CA ALA A 315 -0.31 -24.64 5.08
C ALA A 315 -1.69 -25.31 5.10
N SER A 316 -2.47 -25.10 4.03
CA SER A 316 -3.81 -25.67 3.91
C SER A 316 -3.81 -27.21 4.08
N GLY A 317 -4.69 -27.71 4.95
CA GLY A 317 -4.82 -29.12 5.32
C GLY A 317 -3.75 -29.66 6.28
N ARG A 318 -2.86 -28.81 6.82
CA ARG A 318 -1.86 -29.21 7.83
C ARG A 318 -2.41 -29.15 9.25
N ILE A 319 -1.62 -29.65 10.20
CA ILE A 319 -2.04 -29.84 11.60
C ILE A 319 -2.45 -28.54 12.30
N SER A 320 -1.91 -27.42 11.84
CA SER A 320 -2.19 -26.07 12.35
C SER A 320 -2.52 -25.11 11.20
N ASP A 321 -3.27 -25.60 10.21
CA ASP A 321 -3.82 -24.83 9.10
C ASP A 321 -4.35 -23.44 9.54
N VAL A 322 -3.91 -22.38 8.85
CA VAL A 322 -4.27 -20.98 9.16
C VAL A 322 -5.79 -20.79 9.24
N ALA A 323 -6.55 -21.31 8.28
CA ALA A 323 -8.00 -21.17 8.24
C ALA A 323 -8.67 -21.82 9.45
N VAL A 324 -8.15 -22.98 9.87
CA VAL A 324 -8.69 -23.71 11.03
C VAL A 324 -8.34 -23.00 12.34
N GLN A 325 -7.10 -22.55 12.51
CA GLN A 325 -6.67 -21.87 13.74
C GLN A 325 -7.36 -20.52 13.94
N HIS A 326 -7.66 -19.82 12.85
CA HIS A 326 -8.34 -18.53 12.88
C HIS A 326 -9.86 -18.64 12.72
N ASN A 327 -10.41 -19.86 12.76
CA ASN A 327 -11.85 -20.11 12.67
C ASN A 327 -12.51 -19.37 11.47
N VAL A 328 -11.84 -19.38 10.31
CA VAL A 328 -12.31 -18.66 9.13
C VAL A 328 -13.67 -19.19 8.69
N HIS A 329 -14.61 -18.28 8.47
CA HIS A 329 -15.98 -18.62 8.11
C HIS A 329 -16.59 -17.60 7.15
N ALA A 330 -17.62 -18.04 6.43
CA ALA A 330 -18.35 -17.16 5.53
C ALA A 330 -18.82 -15.89 6.26
N LYS A 331 -18.77 -14.76 5.56
CA LYS A 331 -19.32 -13.50 6.06
C LYS A 331 -20.82 -13.70 6.37
N PRO A 332 -21.36 -13.04 7.40
CA PRO A 332 -22.80 -12.96 7.59
C PRO A 332 -23.43 -12.44 6.31
N ILE A 333 -24.50 -13.10 5.84
CA ILE A 333 -25.29 -12.59 4.70
C ILE A 333 -25.90 -11.26 5.16
N GLN A 334 -25.47 -10.16 4.53
CA GLN A 334 -26.08 -8.84 4.74
C GLN A 334 -27.43 -8.75 4.01
#